data_AF-R6TW56-F1
#
_entry.id   AF-R6TW56-F1
#
_cell.length_a   1.000
_cell.length_b   1.000
_cell.length_c   1.000
_cell.angle_alpha   90.00
_cell.angle_beta   90.00
_cell.angle_gamma   90.00
#
_symmetry.space_group_name_H-M   'P 1'
#
loop_
_entity.id
_entity.type
_entity.pdbx_description
1 polymer ?
#
loop_
_entity_poly.entity_id
_entity_poly.type
_entity_poly.pdbx_seq_one_letter_code
_entity_poly.pdbx_strand_id
1 'polypeptide(L)'
;MIFCQTFDPNHVSVKINGGTFDGKGAASVIVNLSGNVIINDGEFNAYHDGERYGACVQVEPYIPNVPSITTINGGTFNADKSIFYVNVNTNYIQKIIVNGGTFNVAEGGSLIEVSSGNASDYLTITGGTFNVDPTAYVDTNTYTVTDNGDGTWTVAEK
;
A
#
# COMPACT_ATOMS: atom_id res chain seq x y z
N MET A 1 -11.95 -3.64 -8.89
CA MET A 1 -11.08 -4.67 -8.30
C MET A 1 -10.21 -5.28 -9.38
N ILE A 2 -8.89 -5.19 -9.23
CA ILE A 2 -7.91 -5.83 -10.13
C ILE A 2 -7.31 -7.04 -9.40
N PHE A 3 -7.28 -8.18 -10.08
CA PHE A 3 -6.65 -9.42 -9.62
C PHE A 3 -5.44 -9.76 -10.48
N CYS A 4 -4.30 -10.01 -9.85
CA CYS A 4 -3.03 -10.30 -10.52
C CYS A 4 -2.49 -11.65 -10.07
N GLN A 5 -2.12 -12.52 -11.03
CA GLN A 5 -1.48 -13.80 -10.74
C GLN A 5 -0.40 -14.16 -11.78
N THR A 6 0.71 -14.74 -11.32
CA THR A 6 1.79 -15.30 -12.16
C THR A 6 2.54 -16.40 -11.42
N PHE A 7 3.18 -17.31 -12.16
CA PHE A 7 4.10 -18.32 -11.61
C PHE A 7 5.58 -17.92 -11.78
N ASP A 8 5.86 -16.83 -12.49
CA ASP A 8 7.23 -16.30 -12.64
C ASP A 8 7.55 -15.31 -11.51
N PRO A 9 8.52 -15.62 -10.63
CA PRO A 9 8.86 -14.77 -9.49
C PRO A 9 9.47 -13.42 -9.86
N ASN A 10 9.95 -13.25 -11.10
CA ASN A 10 10.59 -12.01 -11.56
C ASN A 10 9.66 -11.14 -12.42
N HIS A 11 8.46 -11.61 -12.71
CA HIS A 11 7.55 -10.92 -13.62
C HIS A 11 6.78 -9.79 -12.92
N VAL A 12 6.72 -8.63 -13.59
CA VAL A 12 5.77 -7.57 -13.22
C VAL A 12 4.43 -7.92 -13.85
N SER A 13 3.51 -8.42 -13.03
CA SER A 13 2.19 -8.87 -13.46
C SER A 13 1.32 -7.71 -13.93
N VAL A 14 1.35 -6.57 -13.23
CA VAL A 14 0.50 -5.42 -13.55
C VAL A 14 1.25 -4.11 -13.40
N LYS A 15 0.99 -3.20 -14.35
CA LYS A 15 1.40 -1.80 -14.30
C LYS A 15 0.15 -0.92 -14.40
N ILE A 16 -0.04 -0.03 -13.44
CA ILE A 16 -1.12 0.96 -13.43
C ILE A 16 -0.48 2.34 -13.63
N ASN A 17 -0.90 3.07 -14.66
CA ASN A 17 -0.31 4.36 -15.03
C ASN A 17 -1.26 5.55 -14.81
N GLY A 18 -2.41 5.33 -14.16
CA GLY A 18 -3.46 6.32 -13.97
C GLY A 18 -4.86 5.72 -14.01
N GLY A 19 -5.86 6.60 -13.86
CA GLY A 19 -7.28 6.25 -13.80
C GLY A 19 -7.85 6.36 -12.39
N THR A 20 -9.19 6.32 -12.29
CA THR A 20 -9.90 6.32 -11.01
C THR A 20 -10.46 4.92 -10.73
N PHE A 21 -10.23 4.43 -9.52
CA PHE A 21 -10.60 3.09 -9.10
C PHE A 21 -11.37 3.14 -7.77
N ASP A 22 -12.67 2.88 -7.82
CA ASP A 22 -13.54 2.93 -6.65
C ASP A 22 -13.88 1.52 -6.13
N GLY A 23 -13.43 1.20 -4.92
CA GLY A 23 -13.68 -0.02 -4.16
C GLY A 23 -15.05 -0.05 -3.48
N LYS A 24 -16.14 0.15 -4.24
CA LYS A 24 -17.51 0.19 -3.70
C LYS A 24 -17.90 -1.13 -3.00
N GLY A 25 -18.66 -1.03 -1.90
CA GLY A 25 -19.15 -2.18 -1.12
C GLY A 25 -18.06 -2.88 -0.31
N ALA A 26 -17.19 -2.08 0.32
CA ALA A 26 -15.97 -2.50 1.01
C ALA A 26 -15.05 -3.45 0.26
N ALA A 27 -14.95 -3.23 -1.05
CA ALA A 27 -14.01 -3.95 -1.87
C ALA A 27 -12.64 -3.28 -1.78
N SER A 28 -11.59 -4.08 -1.59
CA SER A 28 -10.25 -3.62 -1.90
C SER A 28 -10.12 -3.25 -3.37
N VAL A 29 -9.36 -2.18 -3.64
CA VAL A 29 -9.22 -1.65 -4.99
C VAL A 29 -8.28 -2.54 -5.81
N ILE A 30 -7.11 -2.82 -5.24
CA ILE A 30 -6.11 -3.75 -5.77
C ILE A 30 -5.97 -4.92 -4.81
N VAL A 31 -6.16 -6.14 -5.31
CA VAL A 31 -5.89 -7.38 -4.56
C VAL A 31 -4.76 -8.12 -5.28
N ASN A 32 -3.56 -8.06 -4.70
CA ASN A 32 -2.40 -8.76 -5.23
C ASN A 32 -2.31 -10.17 -4.64
N LEU A 33 -2.61 -11.18 -5.44
CA LEU A 33 -2.56 -12.59 -5.04
C LEU A 33 -1.15 -13.19 -5.25
N SER A 34 -0.46 -12.78 -6.31
CA SER A 34 0.91 -13.20 -6.64
C SER A 34 1.52 -12.37 -7.78
N GLY A 35 2.82 -12.08 -7.66
CA GLY A 35 3.59 -11.30 -8.62
C GLY A 35 3.65 -9.82 -8.29
N ASN A 36 4.47 -9.10 -9.06
CA ASN A 36 4.75 -7.70 -8.74
C ASN A 36 3.73 -6.76 -9.40
N VAL A 37 3.30 -5.74 -8.66
CA VAL A 37 2.45 -4.65 -9.15
C VAL A 37 3.25 -3.35 -9.08
N ILE A 38 3.21 -2.58 -10.17
CA ILE A 38 3.77 -1.21 -10.19
C ILE A 38 2.64 -0.23 -10.41
N ILE A 39 2.50 0.74 -9.50
CA ILE A 39 1.56 1.85 -9.60
C ILE A 39 2.37 3.11 -9.84
N ASN A 40 2.21 3.72 -11.01
CA ASN A 40 2.88 4.96 -11.36
C ASN A 40 2.02 6.18 -11.04
N ASP A 41 0.69 6.05 -11.17
CA ASP A 41 -0.27 7.10 -10.88
C ASP A 41 -1.70 6.53 -10.79
N GLY A 42 -2.67 7.35 -10.39
CA GLY A 42 -4.09 7.03 -10.33
C GLY A 42 -4.76 7.54 -9.05
N GLU A 43 -6.07 7.42 -8.98
CA GLU A 43 -6.87 7.70 -7.79
C GLU A 43 -7.52 6.38 -7.33
N PHE A 44 -7.26 5.99 -6.08
CA PHE A 44 -7.70 4.74 -5.50
C PHE A 44 -8.54 5.05 -4.26
N ASN A 45 -9.83 4.75 -4.34
CA ASN A 45 -10.79 5.07 -3.28
C ASN A 45 -11.32 3.75 -2.69
N ALA A 46 -10.96 3.47 -1.44
CA ALA A 46 -11.38 2.27 -0.73
C ALA A 46 -12.33 2.63 0.41
N TYR A 47 -13.50 1.97 0.42
CA TYR A 47 -14.57 2.26 1.36
C TYR A 47 -14.72 1.14 2.38
N HIS A 48 -15.32 1.39 3.54
CA HIS A 48 -15.56 0.34 4.54
C HIS A 48 -17.04 0.26 4.95
N ASP A 49 -17.63 -0.95 4.93
CA ASP A 49 -19.05 -1.21 5.20
C ASP A 49 -19.27 -2.36 6.20
N GLY A 50 -18.48 -2.43 7.28
CA GLY A 50 -18.70 -3.40 8.37
C GLY A 50 -17.55 -4.40 8.53
N GLU A 51 -17.71 -5.67 8.14
CA GLU A 51 -16.70 -6.71 8.45
C GLU A 51 -15.62 -6.91 7.37
N ARG A 52 -15.81 -6.40 6.15
CA ARG A 52 -14.84 -6.58 5.05
C ARG A 52 -13.77 -5.49 5.02
N TYR A 53 -12.52 -5.89 4.77
CA TYR A 53 -11.38 -4.97 4.64
C TYR A 53 -11.45 -4.24 3.30
N GLY A 54 -11.71 -2.93 3.33
CA GLY A 54 -11.69 -2.06 2.17
C GLY A 54 -10.39 -1.29 2.09
N ALA A 55 -9.29 -1.99 1.82
CA ALA A 55 -7.98 -1.36 1.65
C ALA A 55 -7.74 -0.94 0.20
N CYS A 56 -6.99 0.14 -0.02
CA CYS A 56 -6.59 0.51 -1.38
C CYS A 56 -5.75 -0.60 -2.03
N VAL A 57 -4.76 -1.10 -1.29
CA VAL A 57 -3.89 -2.19 -1.73
C VAL A 57 -3.91 -3.30 -0.69
N GLN A 58 -4.38 -4.46 -1.10
CA GLN A 58 -4.37 -5.69 -0.31
C GLN A 58 -3.35 -6.66 -0.91
N VAL A 59 -2.41 -7.11 -0.09
CA VAL A 59 -1.38 -8.09 -0.46
C VAL A 59 -1.71 -9.43 0.20
N GLU A 60 -1.96 -10.43 -0.63
CA GLU A 60 -2.33 -11.79 -0.22
C GLU A 60 -1.23 -12.81 -0.55
N PRO A 61 -1.12 -13.89 0.23
CA PRO A 61 -0.27 -15.02 -0.09
C PRO A 61 -1.09 -16.09 -0.82
N TYR A 62 -0.89 -16.23 -2.14
CA TYR A 62 -1.63 -17.25 -2.91
C TYR A 62 -0.73 -18.32 -3.54
N ILE A 63 0.33 -17.95 -4.26
CA ILE A 63 1.14 -18.89 -5.05
C ILE A 63 2.49 -19.15 -4.39
N PRO A 64 2.79 -20.40 -3.95
CA PRO A 64 4.06 -20.78 -3.33
C PRO A 64 5.28 -20.29 -4.11
N ASN A 65 6.22 -19.66 -3.41
CA ASN A 65 7.51 -19.17 -3.95
C ASN A 65 7.44 -18.01 -4.95
N VAL A 66 6.28 -17.40 -5.17
CA VAL A 66 6.14 -16.18 -5.98
C VAL A 66 6.01 -14.98 -5.04
N PRO A 67 6.91 -13.98 -5.11
CA PRO A 67 6.78 -12.75 -4.33
C PRO A 67 5.50 -11.98 -4.68
N SER A 68 4.92 -11.31 -3.68
CA SER A 68 3.86 -10.33 -3.86
C SER A 68 4.41 -8.96 -3.45
N ILE A 69 4.98 -8.23 -4.41
CA ILE A 69 5.57 -6.91 -4.18
C ILE A 69 4.73 -5.85 -4.89
N THR A 70 4.30 -4.82 -4.16
CA THR A 70 3.68 -3.63 -4.75
C THR A 70 4.63 -2.45 -4.63
N THR A 71 5.00 -1.86 -5.76
CA THR A 71 5.80 -0.63 -5.84
C THR A 71 4.90 0.52 -6.27
N ILE A 72 4.90 1.60 -5.49
CA ILE A 72 4.08 2.79 -5.72
C ILE A 72 5.01 3.97 -5.96
N ASN A 73 4.92 4.57 -7.14
CA ASN A 73 5.71 5.74 -7.53
C ASN A 73 4.91 7.04 -7.45
N GLY A 74 3.57 6.96 -7.41
CA GLY A 74 2.67 8.11 -7.39
C GLY A 74 1.21 7.69 -7.30
N GLY A 75 0.32 8.69 -7.36
CA GLY A 75 -1.13 8.55 -7.24
C GLY A 75 -1.68 9.03 -5.89
N THR A 76 -3.01 9.04 -5.79
CA THR A 76 -3.77 9.42 -4.61
C THR A 76 -4.52 8.20 -4.09
N PHE A 77 -4.34 7.89 -2.82
CA PHE A 77 -4.94 6.73 -2.16
C PHE A 77 -5.79 7.22 -0.99
N ASN A 78 -7.09 6.98 -1.04
CA ASN A 78 -8.05 7.38 -0.03
C ASN A 78 -8.69 6.13 0.57
N ALA A 79 -8.61 5.96 1.89
CA ALA A 79 -9.24 4.83 2.56
C ALA A 79 -9.99 5.23 3.82
N ASP A 80 -11.16 4.63 4.01
CA ASP A 80 -11.94 4.79 5.26
C ASP A 80 -11.25 4.08 6.45
N LYS A 81 -10.54 2.97 6.19
CA LYS A 81 -9.95 2.12 7.24
C LYS A 81 -8.44 1.97 7.12
N SER A 82 -7.95 1.47 5.99
CA SER A 82 -6.51 1.29 5.80
C SER A 82 -6.10 1.49 4.34
N ILE A 83 -4.95 2.14 4.10
CA ILE A 83 -4.41 2.22 2.74
C ILE A 83 -3.92 0.83 2.33
N PHE A 84 -3.12 0.22 3.20
CA PHE A 84 -2.47 -1.05 2.96
C PHE A 84 -3.01 -2.12 3.90
N TYR A 85 -3.26 -3.30 3.35
CA TYR A 85 -3.49 -4.51 4.13
C TYR A 85 -2.56 -5.61 3.64
N VAL A 86 -1.86 -6.27 4.57
CA VAL A 86 -1.04 -7.44 4.26
C VAL A 86 -1.56 -8.64 5.04
N ASN A 87 -2.07 -9.64 4.31
CA ASN A 87 -2.31 -10.94 4.90
C ASN A 87 -1.00 -11.72 4.93
N VAL A 88 -0.37 -11.75 6.09
CA VAL A 88 1.00 -12.23 6.26
C VAL A 88 1.10 -13.73 6.09
N ASN A 89 2.08 -14.15 5.29
CA ASN A 89 2.60 -15.51 5.27
C ASN A 89 4.14 -15.48 5.23
N THR A 90 4.76 -15.91 6.33
CA THR A 90 6.22 -15.84 6.53
C THR A 90 7.03 -16.75 5.62
N ASN A 91 6.39 -17.64 4.85
CA ASN A 91 7.05 -18.44 3.82
C ASN A 91 7.17 -17.70 2.46
N TYR A 92 6.71 -16.45 2.38
CA TYR A 92 6.57 -15.69 1.15
C TYR A 92 7.19 -14.30 1.32
N ILE A 93 7.73 -13.78 0.21
CA ILE A 93 8.16 -12.38 0.17
C ILE A 93 6.93 -11.54 -0.13
N GLN A 94 6.53 -10.73 0.85
CA GLN A 94 5.46 -9.75 0.72
C GLN A 94 6.04 -8.38 1.06
N LYS A 95 5.91 -7.41 0.16
CA LYS A 95 6.46 -6.07 0.40
C LYS A 95 5.66 -4.99 -0.31
N ILE A 96 5.53 -3.85 0.34
CA ILE A 96 5.00 -2.62 -0.21
C ILE A 96 6.12 -1.58 -0.14
N ILE A 97 6.42 -0.97 -1.29
CA ILE A 97 7.46 0.03 -1.44
C ILE A 97 6.80 1.30 -1.96
N VAL A 98 6.88 2.38 -1.18
CA VAL A 98 6.28 3.67 -1.51
C VAL A 98 7.39 4.68 -1.78
N ASN A 99 7.52 5.08 -3.04
CA ASN A 99 8.46 6.10 -3.52
C ASN A 99 7.81 7.49 -3.65
N GLY A 100 6.48 7.57 -3.67
CA GLY A 100 5.74 8.81 -3.85
C GLY A 100 4.23 8.59 -3.84
N GLY A 101 3.48 9.69 -3.90
CA GLY A 101 2.01 9.71 -3.87
C GLY A 101 1.44 10.45 -2.67
N THR A 102 0.11 10.50 -2.60
CA THR A 102 -0.66 11.10 -1.50
C THR A 102 -1.54 10.04 -0.87
N PHE A 103 -1.49 9.92 0.46
CA PHE A 103 -2.13 8.86 1.22
C PHE A 103 -3.00 9.45 2.32
N ASN A 104 -4.32 9.27 2.17
CA ASN A 104 -5.32 9.84 3.05
C ASN A 104 -6.14 8.74 3.70
N VAL A 105 -6.14 8.71 5.03
CA VAL A 105 -6.92 7.79 5.84
C VAL A 105 -7.93 8.55 6.67
N ALA A 106 -9.17 8.07 6.72
CA ALA A 106 -10.18 8.65 7.59
C ALA A 106 -9.82 8.52 9.08
N GLU A 107 -10.46 9.32 9.93
CA GLU A 107 -10.23 9.31 11.38
C GLU A 107 -10.38 7.89 11.97
N GLY A 108 -9.40 7.46 12.77
CA GLY A 108 -9.37 6.12 13.37
C GLY A 108 -8.87 5.00 12.46
N GLY A 109 -8.61 5.28 11.18
CA GLY A 109 -7.94 4.34 10.30
C GLY A 109 -6.42 4.32 10.48
N SER A 110 -5.74 3.49 9.69
CA SER A 110 -4.28 3.32 9.73
C SER A 110 -3.65 3.32 8.35
N LEU A 111 -2.36 3.66 8.26
CA LEU A 111 -1.63 3.57 7.00
C LEU A 111 -1.52 2.11 6.53
N ILE A 112 -1.23 1.19 7.45
CA ILE A 112 -1.07 -0.23 7.18
C ILE A 112 -1.64 -1.09 8.31
N GLU A 113 -2.39 -2.12 7.92
CA GLU A 113 -2.77 -3.24 8.78
C GLU A 113 -2.05 -4.52 8.29
N VAL A 114 -1.58 -5.33 9.23
CA VAL A 114 -1.00 -6.65 8.93
C VAL A 114 -1.71 -7.71 9.75
N SER A 115 -1.93 -8.89 9.17
CA SER A 115 -2.64 -9.97 9.87
C SER A 115 -1.82 -10.59 11.01
N SER A 116 -0.49 -10.43 10.99
CA SER A 116 0.42 -10.78 12.10
C SER A 116 1.79 -10.10 11.96
N GLY A 117 2.57 -10.03 13.04
CA GLY A 117 3.92 -9.45 13.01
C GLY A 117 3.96 -7.91 13.00
N ASN A 118 5.12 -7.34 12.67
CA ASN A 118 5.32 -5.89 12.65
C ASN A 118 5.07 -5.32 11.25
N ALA A 119 4.31 -4.23 11.16
CA ALA A 119 4.02 -3.60 9.88
C ALA A 119 5.27 -3.05 9.16
N SER A 120 6.31 -2.65 9.92
CA SER A 120 7.61 -2.19 9.38
C SER A 120 8.36 -3.25 8.59
N ASP A 121 8.04 -4.53 8.76
CA ASP A 121 8.67 -5.61 8.00
C ASP A 121 8.15 -5.66 6.56
N TYR A 122 6.97 -5.09 6.30
CA TYR A 122 6.27 -5.17 5.02
C TYR A 122 6.18 -3.84 4.28
N LEU A 123 6.29 -2.70 4.98
CA LEU A 123 6.17 -1.37 4.37
C LEU A 123 7.50 -0.63 4.47
N THR A 124 7.96 -0.12 3.33
CA THR A 124 9.08 0.82 3.25
C THR A 124 8.62 2.08 2.53
N ILE A 125 8.87 3.25 3.14
CA ILE A 125 8.53 4.56 2.58
C ILE A 125 9.80 5.37 2.36
N THR A 126 9.97 5.85 1.13
CA THR A 126 11.08 6.69 0.69
C THR A 126 10.61 8.04 0.15
N GLY A 127 9.31 8.20 -0.11
CA GLY A 127 8.72 9.47 -0.50
C GLY A 127 7.20 9.49 -0.40
N GLY A 128 6.60 10.68 -0.46
CA GLY A 128 5.15 10.89 -0.50
C GLY A 128 4.62 11.81 0.59
N THR A 129 3.31 12.03 0.58
CA THR A 129 2.59 12.84 1.57
C THR A 129 1.50 12.00 2.24
N PHE A 130 1.42 12.07 3.57
CA PHE A 130 0.59 11.21 4.39
C PHE A 130 -0.20 12.05 5.40
N ASN A 131 -1.44 11.67 5.71
CA ASN A 131 -2.18 12.27 6.82
C ASN A 131 -2.09 11.46 8.13
N VAL A 132 -1.13 10.53 8.19
CA VAL A 132 -0.74 9.76 9.37
C VAL A 132 0.79 9.78 9.41
N ASP A 133 1.38 9.90 10.60
CA ASP A 133 2.84 9.91 10.78
C ASP A 133 3.49 8.62 10.21
N PRO A 134 4.30 8.72 9.13
CA PRO A 134 4.92 7.57 8.49
C PRO A 134 6.25 7.16 9.12
N THR A 135 6.73 7.84 10.18
CA THR A 135 8.11 7.71 10.70
C THR A 135 8.53 6.28 10.99
N ALA A 136 7.61 5.42 11.45
CA ALA A 136 7.91 4.01 11.74
C ALA A 136 8.32 3.17 10.51
N TYR A 137 8.07 3.66 9.30
CA TYR A 137 8.29 2.95 8.03
C TYR A 137 9.38 3.59 7.16
N VAL A 138 10.04 4.63 7.69
CA VAL A 138 11.04 5.43 6.97
C VAL A 138 12.41 5.17 7.59
N ASP A 139 13.41 4.91 6.75
CA ASP A 139 14.80 4.96 7.19
C ASP A 139 15.21 6.43 7.40
N THR A 140 15.07 6.91 8.63
CA THR A 140 15.34 8.30 9.01
C THR A 140 16.82 8.66 8.97
N ASN A 141 17.73 7.73 8.68
CA ASN A 141 19.12 8.06 8.36
C ASN A 141 19.26 8.60 6.93
N THR A 142 18.49 8.05 6.00
CA THR A 142 18.55 8.35 4.56
C THR A 142 17.50 9.37 4.12
N TYR A 143 16.31 9.34 4.71
CA TYR A 143 15.17 10.19 4.35
C TYR A 143 14.77 11.11 5.49
N THR A 144 14.13 12.23 5.16
CA THR A 144 13.55 13.17 6.12
C THR A 144 12.05 12.99 6.17
N VAL A 145 11.51 12.93 7.39
CA VAL A 145 10.06 13.07 7.65
C VAL A 145 9.82 14.49 8.16
N THR A 146 8.96 15.24 7.47
CA THR A 146 8.60 16.61 7.85
C THR A 146 7.13 16.63 8.26
N ASP A 147 6.86 16.98 9.52
CA ASP A 147 5.52 17.40 9.96
C ASP A 147 5.24 18.79 9.38
N ASN A 148 4.19 18.90 8.57
CA ASN A 148 3.84 20.13 7.87
C ASN A 148 3.04 21.11 8.76
N GLY A 149 2.64 20.70 9.97
CA GLY A 149 1.87 21.52 10.91
C GLY A 149 0.37 21.62 10.61
N ASP A 150 -0.12 20.90 9.60
CA ASP A 150 -1.53 20.85 9.19
C ASP A 150 -2.16 19.45 9.38
N GLY A 151 -1.47 18.56 10.11
CA GLY A 151 -1.87 17.16 10.27
C GLY A 151 -1.42 16.26 9.11
N THR A 152 -0.52 16.74 8.26
CA THR A 152 0.14 15.93 7.22
C THR A 152 1.66 15.86 7.42
N TRP A 153 2.25 14.79 6.90
CA TRP A 153 3.68 14.53 6.90
C TRP A 153 4.17 14.31 5.48
N THR A 154 5.34 14.86 5.16
CA THR A 154 6.03 14.64 3.88
C THR A 154 7.29 13.81 4.11
N VAL A 155 7.54 12.82 3.25
CA VAL A 155 8.80 12.09 3.20
C VAL A 155 9.55 12.47 1.93
N ALA A 156 10.84 12.76 2.06
CA ALA A 156 11.74 13.04 0.94
C ALA A 156 13.18 12.60 1.25
N GLU A 157 13.99 12.42 0.22
CA GLU A 157 15.44 12.19 0.37
C GLU A 157 16.11 13.40 1.03
N LYS A 158 17.16 13.15 1.83
CA LYS A 158 17.93 14.20 2.53
C LYS A 158 18.84 15.02 1.61
#